data_AF-A0A0S2Z3V0-F1
#
_entry.id   AF-A0A0S2Z3V0-F1
#
_cell.length_a   1.000
_cell.length_b   1.000
_cell.length_c   1.000
_cell.angle_alpha   90.00
_cell.angle_beta   90.00
_cell.angle_gamma   90.00
#
_symmetry.space_group_name_H-M   'P 1'
#
loop_
_entity.id
_entity.type
_entity.pdbx_description
1 polymer ?
#
loop_
_entity_poly.entity_id
_entity_poly.type
_entity_poly.pdbx_seq_one_letter_code
_entity_poly.pdbx_strand_id
1 'polypeptide(L)'
;MKVLWAALLVTFLAGCQAKVEQAVETEPEPELRQQTEWQSGQRWELALGRFWDYLRWVQTLSEQVQEELLSSQVTQELRALMDETMKELKAYKSELEEQLTPVAEETRARLSKELQAAQARLGADMEDVRAKLEEQAQQIRLQAEAFQARLKSWFEPLVEDMQRQWAGLVEKVQAAVGTSAAPVPSDNH
;
A
#
# COMPACT_ATOMS: atom_id res chain seq x y z
N MET A 1 -22.57 11.90 -3.09
CA MET A 1 -22.44 12.30 -1.67
C MET A 1 -21.20 11.63 -1.04
N LYS A 2 -19.98 12.06 -1.41
CA LYS A 2 -18.71 11.44 -0.95
C LYS A 2 -17.58 12.46 -0.74
N VAL A 3 -17.93 13.72 -0.43
CA VAL A 3 -16.94 14.80 -0.23
C VAL A 3 -17.04 15.48 1.13
N LEU A 4 -17.89 14.98 2.02
CA LEU A 4 -18.09 15.57 3.35
C LEU A 4 -17.16 14.99 4.43
N TRP A 5 -16.44 13.90 4.16
CA TRP A 5 -15.51 13.31 5.13
C TRP A 5 -14.15 14.04 5.21
N ALA A 6 -13.71 14.67 4.12
CA ALA A 6 -12.45 15.41 4.10
C ALA A 6 -12.52 16.74 4.87
N ALA A 7 -13.68 17.41 4.89
CA ALA A 7 -13.84 18.68 5.59
C ALA A 7 -13.97 18.51 7.12
N LEU A 8 -14.58 17.41 7.58
CA LEU A 8 -14.72 17.14 9.02
C LEU A 8 -13.38 16.85 9.70
N LEU A 9 -12.44 16.21 9.00
CA LEU A 9 -11.08 15.96 9.50
C LEU A 9 -10.26 17.24 9.65
N VAL A 10 -10.44 18.23 8.76
CA VAL A 10 -9.73 19.51 8.81
C VAL A 10 -10.30 20.44 9.88
N THR A 11 -11.62 20.43 10.11
CA THR A 11 -12.22 21.25 11.17
C THR A 11 -12.09 20.66 12.57
N PHE A 12 -11.98 19.34 12.70
CA PHE A 12 -11.82 18.68 14.00
C PHE A 12 -10.42 18.90 14.58
N LEU A 13 -9.39 19.05 13.74
CA LEU A 13 -8.02 19.38 14.17
C LEU A 13 -7.81 20.86 14.54
N ALA A 14 -8.71 21.76 14.14
CA ALA A 14 -8.67 23.17 14.55
C ALA A 14 -9.39 23.45 15.89
N GLY A 15 -10.08 22.45 16.48
CA GLY A 15 -10.95 22.63 17.64
C GLY A 15 -10.29 22.46 19.02
N CYS A 16 -9.03 22.03 19.10
CA CYS A 16 -8.35 21.76 20.37
C CYS A 16 -7.21 22.75 20.64
N GLN A 17 -7.49 24.04 20.72
CA GLN A 17 -6.63 24.98 21.45
C GLN A 17 -7.48 25.98 22.23
N ALA A 18 -8.10 25.49 23.30
CA ALA A 18 -8.47 26.37 24.41
C ALA A 18 -7.18 26.75 25.15
N LYS A 19 -6.61 27.88 24.73
CA LYS A 19 -6.03 28.93 25.57
C LYS A 19 -5.19 28.46 26.77
N VAL A 20 -3.88 28.74 26.71
CA VAL A 20 -3.14 29.59 27.67
C VAL A 20 -1.74 29.85 27.10
N GLU A 21 -1.39 31.13 26.97
CA GLU A 21 -0.04 31.67 26.75
C GLU A 21 0.92 31.12 27.83
N GLN A 22 2.22 30.88 27.64
CA GLN A 22 3.24 31.87 27.30
C GLN A 22 4.64 31.21 27.28
N ALA A 23 5.45 31.58 26.28
CA ALA A 23 6.91 31.82 26.30
C ALA A 23 7.93 30.67 26.52
N VAL A 24 8.85 30.60 25.55
CA VAL A 24 10.22 29.99 25.55
C VAL A 24 10.18 28.46 25.47
N GLU A 25 10.68 27.79 24.44
CA GLU A 25 12.05 27.78 23.92
C GLU A 25 12.07 27.14 22.52
N THR A 26 13.10 27.45 21.75
CA THR A 26 13.35 27.01 20.37
C THR A 26 13.38 25.47 20.22
N GLU A 27 12.41 24.88 19.51
CA GLU A 27 12.55 23.54 18.90
C GLU A 27 12.24 23.64 17.39
N PRO A 28 13.11 23.13 16.50
CA PRO A 28 12.84 23.14 15.07
C PRO A 28 11.86 22.02 14.71
N GLU A 29 10.61 22.41 14.47
CA GLU A 29 9.73 21.90 13.41
C GLU A 29 9.52 20.36 13.32
N PRO A 30 8.61 19.76 14.12
CA PRO A 30 8.17 18.38 13.96
C PRO A 30 7.41 18.11 12.64
N GLU A 31 7.01 19.15 11.90
CA GLU A 31 6.26 19.01 10.64
C GLU A 31 7.12 18.52 9.46
N LEU A 32 8.44 18.79 9.47
CA LEU A 32 9.35 18.36 8.39
C LEU A 32 9.69 16.86 8.44
N ARG A 33 9.66 16.23 9.63
CA ARG A 33 9.85 14.78 9.76
C ARG A 33 8.65 14.01 9.22
N GLN A 34 7.43 14.41 9.59
CA GLN A 34 6.23 13.73 9.09
C GLN A 34 6.14 13.78 7.55
N GLN A 35 6.56 14.86 6.90
CA GLN A 35 6.53 14.95 5.43
C GLN A 35 7.56 14.05 4.71
N THR A 36 8.69 13.74 5.34
CA THR A 36 9.70 12.84 4.77
C THR A 36 9.39 11.37 5.05
N GLU A 37 8.76 11.08 6.19
CA GLU A 37 8.43 9.72 6.67
C GLU A 37 7.41 8.97 5.79
N TRP A 38 6.59 9.66 4.98
CA TRP A 38 5.62 9.05 4.06
C TRP A 38 6.07 8.96 2.58
N GLN A 39 7.29 9.42 2.25
CA GLN A 39 7.76 9.41 0.86
C GLN A 39 8.08 8.01 0.32
N SER A 40 8.55 7.10 1.17
CA SER A 40 8.78 5.71 0.76
C SER A 40 7.47 4.95 0.56
N GLY A 41 6.41 5.33 1.27
CA GLY A 41 5.05 4.88 1.01
C GLY A 41 4.62 5.17 -0.44
N GLN A 42 4.89 6.40 -0.90
CA GLN A 42 4.55 6.83 -2.26
C GLN A 42 5.30 6.06 -3.37
N ARG A 43 6.51 5.53 -3.10
CA ARG A 43 7.32 4.83 -4.11
C ARG A 43 6.77 3.46 -4.47
N TRP A 44 6.46 2.65 -3.46
CA TRP A 44 5.89 1.33 -3.69
C TRP A 44 4.44 1.44 -4.21
N GLU A 45 3.68 2.45 -3.75
CA GLU A 45 2.35 2.76 -4.30
C GLU A 45 2.43 3.12 -5.79
N LEU A 46 3.41 3.91 -6.20
CA LEU A 46 3.61 4.27 -7.60
C LEU A 46 4.07 3.07 -8.45
N ALA A 47 4.95 2.21 -7.93
CA ALA A 47 5.36 0.97 -8.61
C ALA A 47 4.16 0.03 -8.81
N LEU A 48 3.38 -0.15 -7.76
CA LEU A 48 2.14 -0.91 -7.80
C LEU A 48 1.12 -0.28 -8.76
N GLY A 49 0.96 1.04 -8.77
CA GLY A 49 0.08 1.76 -9.68
C GLY A 49 0.45 1.50 -11.14
N ARG A 50 1.74 1.49 -11.46
CA ARG A 50 2.23 1.14 -12.81
C ARG A 50 1.91 -0.29 -13.19
N PHE A 51 2.04 -1.24 -12.26
CA PHE A 51 1.58 -2.61 -12.48
C PHE A 51 0.09 -2.66 -12.83
N TRP A 52 -0.76 -1.98 -12.05
CA TRP A 52 -2.21 -1.91 -12.31
C TRP A 52 -2.58 -1.24 -13.63
N ASP A 53 -1.89 -0.16 -13.99
CA ASP A 53 -2.15 0.57 -15.23
C ASP A 53 -1.76 -0.24 -16.46
N TYR A 54 -0.60 -0.90 -16.43
CA TYR A 54 -0.16 -1.79 -17.50
C TYR A 54 -1.15 -2.94 -17.69
N LEU A 55 -1.62 -3.49 -16.59
CA LEU A 55 -2.54 -4.62 -16.59
C LEU A 55 -3.96 -4.26 -17.02
N ARG A 56 -4.41 -3.03 -16.71
CA ARG A 56 -5.64 -2.46 -17.26
C ARG A 56 -5.51 -2.29 -18.78
N TRP A 57 -4.33 -1.89 -19.26
CA TRP A 57 -4.05 -1.90 -20.70
C TRP A 57 -4.12 -3.31 -21.29
N VAL A 58 -3.54 -4.33 -20.64
CA VAL A 58 -3.68 -5.75 -21.06
C VAL A 58 -5.15 -6.19 -21.11
N GLN A 59 -5.96 -5.75 -20.15
CA GLN A 59 -7.39 -6.07 -20.10
C GLN A 59 -8.18 -5.51 -21.30
N THR A 60 -7.68 -4.47 -21.98
CA THR A 60 -8.36 -3.92 -23.17
C THR A 60 -8.38 -4.91 -24.33
N LEU A 61 -7.49 -5.91 -24.33
CA LEU A 61 -7.36 -6.92 -25.38
C LEU A 61 -7.26 -6.33 -26.81
N SER A 62 -6.67 -5.15 -26.93
CA SER A 62 -6.41 -4.54 -28.24
C SER A 62 -5.54 -5.46 -29.11
N GLU A 63 -5.58 -5.28 -30.43
CA GLU A 63 -4.75 -6.04 -31.38
C GLU A 63 -3.26 -6.02 -30.98
N GLN A 64 -2.76 -4.86 -30.53
CA GLN A 64 -1.40 -4.72 -30.03
C GLN A 64 -1.15 -5.58 -28.78
N VAL A 65 -2.05 -5.57 -27.80
CA VAL A 65 -1.94 -6.42 -26.60
C VAL A 65 -1.88 -7.89 -26.99
N GLN A 66 -2.71 -8.33 -27.95
CA GLN A 66 -2.72 -9.71 -28.41
C GLN A 66 -1.38 -10.10 -29.07
N GLU A 67 -0.79 -9.22 -29.88
CA GLU A 67 0.53 -9.42 -30.48
C GLU A 67 1.63 -9.49 -29.42
N GLU A 68 1.63 -8.56 -28.46
CA GLU A 68 2.62 -8.51 -27.38
C GLU A 68 2.47 -9.66 -26.37
N LEU A 69 1.26 -10.19 -26.19
CA LEU A 69 1.04 -11.42 -25.41
C LEU A 69 1.66 -12.63 -26.11
N LEU A 70 1.54 -12.71 -27.44
CA LEU A 70 2.09 -13.81 -28.24
C LEU A 70 3.62 -13.74 -28.35
N SER A 71 4.20 -12.54 -28.28
CA SER A 71 5.65 -12.33 -28.22
C SER A 71 6.23 -12.50 -26.79
N SER A 72 5.38 -12.80 -25.81
CA SER A 72 5.70 -12.88 -24.37
C SER A 72 6.14 -11.55 -23.74
N GLN A 73 6.06 -10.43 -24.46
CA GLN A 73 6.47 -9.11 -23.99
C GLN A 73 5.62 -8.67 -22.80
N VAL A 74 4.30 -8.91 -22.86
CA VAL A 74 3.37 -8.61 -21.75
C VAL A 74 3.77 -9.33 -20.46
N THR A 75 4.10 -10.61 -20.56
CA THR A 75 4.50 -11.45 -19.41
C THR A 75 5.83 -10.98 -18.82
N GLN A 76 6.77 -10.52 -19.65
CA GLN A 76 8.06 -10.00 -19.22
C GLN A 76 7.92 -8.64 -18.52
N GLU A 77 7.13 -7.73 -19.09
CA GLU A 77 6.92 -6.40 -18.51
C GLU A 77 6.19 -6.50 -17.16
N LEU A 78 5.19 -7.38 -17.05
CA LEU A 78 4.52 -7.65 -15.77
C LEU A 78 5.47 -8.22 -14.72
N ARG A 79 6.41 -9.09 -15.12
CA ARG A 79 7.45 -9.58 -14.20
C ARG A 79 8.34 -8.43 -13.71
N ALA A 80 8.77 -7.56 -14.60
CA ALA A 80 9.60 -6.41 -14.23
C ALA A 80 8.88 -5.46 -13.26
N LEU A 81 7.61 -5.15 -13.54
CA LEU A 81 6.77 -4.29 -12.67
C LEU A 81 6.48 -4.93 -11.31
N MET A 82 6.27 -6.26 -11.27
CA MET A 82 6.14 -7.02 -10.03
C MET A 82 7.44 -6.96 -9.21
N ASP A 83 8.59 -7.22 -9.84
CA ASP A 83 9.89 -7.19 -9.17
C ASP A 83 10.19 -5.79 -8.59
N GLU A 84 9.87 -4.73 -9.35
CA GLU A 84 9.99 -3.36 -8.88
C GLU A 84 9.06 -3.08 -7.69
N THR A 85 7.79 -3.46 -7.77
CA THR A 85 6.84 -3.27 -6.67
C THR A 85 7.30 -3.98 -5.40
N MET A 86 7.75 -5.22 -5.53
CA MET A 86 8.23 -6.02 -4.41
C MET A 86 9.53 -5.48 -3.83
N LYS A 87 10.38 -4.87 -4.64
CA LYS A 87 11.60 -4.19 -4.19
C LYS A 87 11.27 -2.95 -3.37
N GLU A 88 10.41 -2.06 -3.88
CA GLU A 88 10.03 -0.83 -3.18
C GLU A 88 9.25 -1.13 -1.90
N LEU A 89 8.37 -2.16 -1.91
CA LEU A 89 7.64 -2.58 -0.72
C LEU A 89 8.57 -3.13 0.38
N LYS A 90 9.64 -3.85 0.01
CA LYS A 90 10.68 -4.28 0.98
C LYS A 90 11.39 -3.09 1.61
N ALA A 91 11.73 -2.09 0.80
CA ALA A 91 12.38 -0.87 1.29
C ALA A 91 11.46 -0.12 2.26
N TYR A 92 10.18 0.04 1.91
CA TYR A 92 9.18 0.67 2.77
C TYR A 92 8.99 -0.07 4.10
N LYS A 93 8.91 -1.41 4.06
CA LYS A 93 8.84 -2.24 5.26
C LYS A 93 10.05 -2.02 6.18
N SER A 94 11.26 -2.03 5.61
CA SER A 94 12.49 -1.84 6.40
C SER A 94 12.51 -0.47 7.08
N GLU A 95 12.11 0.56 6.36
CA GLU A 95 12.07 1.92 6.91
C GLU A 95 10.98 2.08 7.98
N LEU A 96 9.80 1.49 7.78
CA LEU A 96 8.77 1.41 8.83
C LEU A 96 9.28 0.68 10.08
N GLU A 97 10.01 -0.43 9.92
CA GLU A 97 10.56 -1.17 11.05
C GLU A 97 11.59 -0.35 11.84
N GLU A 98 12.37 0.50 11.18
CA GLU A 98 13.31 1.44 11.83
C GLU A 98 12.56 2.57 12.56
N GLN A 99 11.53 3.14 11.93
CA GLN A 99 10.72 4.22 12.53
C GLN A 99 9.86 3.73 13.71
N LEU A 100 9.49 2.44 13.72
CA LEU A 100 8.76 1.80 14.82
C LEU A 100 9.69 1.30 15.95
N THR A 101 10.97 1.71 15.99
CA THR A 101 11.86 1.42 17.12
C THR A 101 11.38 1.97 18.49
N PRO A 102 10.67 3.13 18.60
CA PRO A 102 10.21 3.63 19.90
C PRO A 102 8.89 3.02 20.39
N VAL A 103 8.21 2.18 19.61
CA VAL A 103 7.02 1.43 20.09
C VAL A 103 7.41 0.11 20.75
N ALA A 104 6.52 -0.41 21.61
CA ALA A 104 6.74 -1.68 22.29
C ALA A 104 7.11 -2.81 21.31
N GLU A 105 8.14 -3.59 21.66
CA GLU A 105 8.66 -4.70 20.85
C GLU A 105 7.57 -5.70 20.42
N GLU A 106 6.57 -5.96 21.28
CA GLU A 106 5.42 -6.81 20.94
C GLU A 106 4.56 -6.24 19.80
N THR A 107 4.29 -4.94 19.83
CA THR A 107 3.53 -4.23 18.80
C THR A 107 4.31 -4.20 17.49
N ARG A 108 5.62 -3.92 17.56
CA ARG A 108 6.53 -3.94 16.40
C ARG A 108 6.55 -5.32 15.75
N ALA A 109 6.70 -6.38 16.53
CA ALA A 109 6.70 -7.75 16.04
C ALA A 109 5.37 -8.14 15.37
N ARG A 110 4.24 -7.71 15.94
CA ARG A 110 2.91 -7.95 15.36
C ARG A 110 2.74 -7.23 14.02
N LEU A 111 3.10 -5.95 13.95
CA LEU A 111 3.02 -5.15 12.72
C LEU A 111 3.93 -5.72 11.62
N SER A 112 5.18 -6.08 11.95
CA SER A 112 6.11 -6.68 11.00
C SER A 112 5.58 -7.99 10.41
N LYS A 113 4.98 -8.85 11.26
CA LYS A 113 4.38 -10.11 10.83
C LYS A 113 3.22 -9.90 9.86
N GLU A 114 2.35 -8.94 10.15
CA GLU A 114 1.21 -8.63 9.29
C GLU A 114 1.66 -8.03 7.96
N LEU A 115 2.64 -7.13 7.97
CA LEU A 115 3.22 -6.55 6.76
C LEU A 115 3.93 -7.60 5.90
N GLN A 116 4.60 -8.57 6.53
CA GLN A 116 5.19 -9.72 5.83
C GLN A 116 4.14 -10.61 5.17
N ALA A 117 3.02 -10.86 5.85
CA ALA A 117 1.93 -11.66 5.29
C ALA A 117 1.26 -10.94 4.11
N ALA A 118 1.04 -9.62 4.23
CA ALA A 118 0.53 -8.78 3.15
C ALA A 118 1.45 -8.80 1.92
N GLN A 119 2.75 -8.61 2.14
CA GLN A 119 3.76 -8.67 1.09
C GLN A 119 3.77 -10.03 0.37
N ALA A 120 3.76 -11.13 1.12
CA ALA A 120 3.81 -12.47 0.54
C ALA A 120 2.57 -12.76 -0.32
N ARG A 121 1.39 -12.33 0.13
CA ARG A 121 0.14 -12.45 -0.63
C ARG A 121 0.19 -11.65 -1.92
N LEU A 122 0.55 -10.36 -1.83
CA LEU A 122 0.65 -9.50 -3.01
C LEU A 122 1.58 -10.09 -4.08
N GLY A 123 2.75 -10.59 -3.67
CA GLY A 123 3.69 -11.24 -4.58
C GLY A 123 3.13 -12.51 -5.21
N ALA A 124 2.42 -13.34 -4.45
CA ALA A 124 1.77 -14.55 -4.97
C ALA A 124 0.68 -14.19 -5.99
N ASP A 125 -0.16 -13.20 -5.68
CA ASP A 125 -1.27 -12.81 -6.54
C ASP A 125 -0.78 -12.21 -7.87
N MET A 126 0.30 -11.40 -7.84
CA MET A 126 0.93 -10.88 -9.06
C MET A 126 1.57 -11.98 -9.92
N GLU A 127 2.20 -12.98 -9.29
CA GLU A 127 2.79 -14.11 -9.99
C GLU A 127 1.73 -14.99 -10.65
N ASP A 128 0.62 -15.23 -9.94
CA ASP A 128 -0.52 -16.00 -10.45
C ASP A 128 -1.14 -15.34 -11.68
N VAL A 129 -1.30 -14.01 -11.66
CA VAL A 129 -1.71 -13.22 -12.83
C VAL A 129 -0.78 -13.47 -13.99
N ARG A 130 0.53 -13.31 -13.77
CA ARG A 130 1.54 -13.47 -14.82
C ARG A 130 1.50 -14.88 -15.41
N ALA A 131 1.43 -15.90 -14.56
CA ALA A 131 1.36 -17.30 -14.98
C ALA A 131 0.11 -17.60 -15.81
N LYS A 132 -1.04 -17.00 -15.47
CA LYS A 132 -2.27 -17.15 -16.26
C LYS A 132 -2.22 -16.47 -17.61
N LEU A 133 -1.59 -15.30 -17.69
CA LEU A 133 -1.36 -14.63 -18.97
C LEU A 133 -0.49 -15.49 -19.88
N GLU A 134 0.57 -16.07 -19.33
CA GLU A 134 1.46 -16.98 -20.04
C GLU A 134 0.75 -18.26 -20.52
N GLU A 135 -0.05 -18.89 -19.64
CA GLU A 135 -0.86 -20.08 -19.96
C GLU A 135 -1.87 -19.81 -21.10
N GLN A 136 -2.51 -18.64 -21.06
CA GLN A 136 -3.63 -18.32 -21.95
C GLN A 136 -3.21 -17.55 -23.21
N ALA A 137 -1.95 -17.11 -23.33
CA ALA A 137 -1.44 -16.35 -24.46
C ALA A 137 -1.78 -16.98 -25.82
N GLN A 138 -1.64 -18.30 -25.92
CA GLN A 138 -1.92 -19.05 -27.14
C GLN A 138 -3.43 -19.21 -27.44
N GLN A 139 -4.28 -19.11 -26.41
CA GLN A 139 -5.73 -19.29 -26.53
C GLN A 139 -6.50 -17.97 -26.67
N ILE A 140 -5.83 -16.83 -26.43
CA ILE A 140 -6.45 -15.51 -26.37
C ILE A 140 -7.13 -15.11 -27.69
N ARG A 141 -6.58 -15.54 -28.84
CA ARG A 141 -7.16 -15.31 -30.17
C ARG A 141 -8.52 -15.98 -30.38
N LEU A 142 -8.79 -17.05 -29.65
CA LEU A 142 -10.03 -17.82 -29.78
C LEU A 142 -11.02 -17.52 -28.66
N GLN A 143 -10.56 -16.94 -27.53
CA GLN A 143 -11.36 -16.76 -26.31
C GLN A 143 -11.09 -15.42 -25.59
N ALA A 144 -11.04 -14.32 -26.33
CA ALA A 144 -10.82 -12.98 -25.80
C ALA A 144 -11.81 -12.61 -24.66
N GLU A 145 -13.11 -12.83 -24.86
CA GLU A 145 -14.14 -12.51 -23.86
C GLU A 145 -13.97 -13.32 -22.56
N ALA A 146 -13.67 -14.61 -22.68
CA ALA A 146 -13.46 -15.49 -21.53
C ALA A 146 -12.19 -15.10 -20.76
N PHE A 147 -11.13 -14.71 -21.47
CA PHE A 147 -9.92 -14.18 -20.87
C PHE A 147 -10.21 -12.88 -20.09
N GLN A 148 -10.93 -11.92 -20.68
CA GLN A 148 -11.24 -10.66 -20.02
C GLN A 148 -12.06 -10.89 -18.74
N ALA A 149 -13.06 -11.77 -18.79
CA ALA A 149 -13.88 -12.13 -17.65
C ALA A 149 -13.03 -12.80 -16.55
N ARG A 150 -12.12 -13.70 -16.94
CA ARG A 150 -11.24 -14.41 -16.00
C ARG A 150 -10.24 -13.47 -15.34
N LEU A 151 -9.61 -12.61 -16.14
CA LEU A 151 -8.68 -11.59 -15.69
C LEU A 151 -9.37 -10.65 -14.69
N LYS A 152 -10.59 -10.19 -15.02
CA LYS A 152 -11.39 -9.36 -14.11
C LYS A 152 -11.75 -10.07 -12.80
N SER A 153 -12.20 -11.32 -12.89
CA SER A 153 -12.55 -12.13 -11.72
C SER A 153 -11.39 -12.35 -10.76
N TRP A 154 -10.15 -12.27 -11.24
CA TRP A 154 -8.94 -12.41 -10.44
C TRP A 154 -8.50 -11.07 -9.84
N PHE A 155 -8.71 -9.98 -10.58
CA PHE A 155 -8.30 -8.66 -10.11
C PHE A 155 -9.19 -8.02 -9.07
N GLU A 156 -10.49 -8.23 -9.19
CA GLU A 156 -11.46 -7.68 -8.24
C GLU A 156 -11.13 -8.09 -6.79
N PRO A 157 -10.93 -9.39 -6.47
CA PRO A 157 -10.57 -9.79 -5.10
C PRO A 157 -9.16 -9.35 -4.70
N LEU A 158 -8.21 -9.24 -5.64
CA LEU A 158 -6.84 -8.80 -5.35
C LEU A 158 -6.80 -7.35 -4.85
N VAL A 159 -7.50 -6.45 -5.55
CA VAL A 159 -7.60 -5.04 -5.14
C VAL A 159 -8.26 -4.92 -3.77
N GLU A 160 -9.33 -5.69 -3.55
CA GLU A 160 -10.06 -5.68 -2.27
C GLU A 160 -9.21 -6.18 -1.10
N ASP A 161 -8.48 -7.29 -1.25
CA ASP A 161 -7.62 -7.82 -0.18
C ASP A 161 -6.52 -6.82 0.16
N MET A 162 -5.90 -6.22 -0.85
CA MET A 162 -4.87 -5.20 -0.67
C MET A 162 -5.41 -3.96 0.07
N GLN A 163 -6.54 -3.40 -0.37
CA GLN A 163 -7.15 -2.25 0.30
C GLN A 163 -7.49 -2.56 1.76
N ARG A 164 -8.00 -3.76 2.03
CA ARG A 164 -8.32 -4.23 3.38
C ARG A 164 -7.08 -4.35 4.25
N GLN A 165 -5.99 -4.90 3.71
CA GLN A 165 -4.73 -5.04 4.44
C GLN A 165 -4.14 -3.67 4.80
N TRP A 166 -4.13 -2.72 3.86
CA TRP A 166 -3.65 -1.36 4.11
C TRP A 166 -4.48 -0.63 5.15
N ALA A 167 -5.80 -0.70 5.06
CA ALA A 167 -6.69 -0.12 6.07
C ALA A 167 -6.40 -0.70 7.47
N GLY A 168 -6.22 -2.02 7.56
CA GLY A 168 -5.90 -2.69 8.82
C GLY A 168 -4.52 -2.32 9.39
N LEU A 169 -3.53 -2.07 8.53
CA LEU A 169 -2.20 -1.61 8.95
C LEU A 169 -2.26 -0.18 9.50
N VAL A 170 -2.97 0.73 8.81
CA VAL A 170 -3.15 2.11 9.26
C VAL A 170 -3.86 2.18 10.61
N GLU A 171 -4.91 1.39 10.79
CA GLU A 171 -5.65 1.32 12.07
C GLU A 171 -4.75 0.85 13.22
N LYS A 172 -3.90 -0.14 12.98
CA LYS A 172 -2.99 -0.67 14.03
C LYS A 172 -1.85 0.28 14.36
N VAL A 173 -1.31 1.00 13.37
CA VAL A 173 -0.32 2.05 13.60
C VAL A 173 -0.94 3.19 14.40
N GLN A 174 -2.15 3.65 14.06
CA GLN A 174 -2.84 4.68 14.83
C GLN A 174 -3.16 4.23 16.25
N ALA A 175 -3.61 2.98 16.44
CA ALA A 175 -3.86 2.43 17.76
C ALA A 175 -2.60 2.40 18.62
N ALA A 176 -1.47 1.92 18.06
CA ALA A 176 -0.19 1.85 18.75
C ALA A 176 0.35 3.23 19.16
N VAL A 177 0.25 4.22 18.25
CA VAL A 177 0.67 5.61 18.52
C VAL A 177 -0.25 6.28 19.53
N GLY A 178 -1.57 6.07 19.43
CA GLY A 178 -2.56 6.64 20.36
C GLY A 178 -2.43 6.12 21.79
N THR A 179 -2.02 4.85 21.98
CA THR A 179 -1.77 4.29 23.31
C THR A 179 -0.49 4.78 23.97
N SER A 180 0.47 5.32 23.21
CA SER A 180 1.72 5.87 23.77
C SER A 180 1.54 7.25 24.41
N ALA A 181 0.37 7.89 24.25
CA ALA A 181 0.05 9.20 24.84
C ALA A 181 -0.66 9.11 26.20
N ALA A 182 -0.67 7.94 26.86
CA ALA A 182 -1.13 7.83 28.24
C ALA A 182 -0.06 8.40 29.19
N PRO A 183 -0.38 9.40 30.03
CA PRO A 183 0.58 9.93 30.99
C PRO A 183 0.91 8.84 32.00
N VAL A 184 2.21 8.57 32.16
CA VAL A 184 2.74 7.78 33.28
C VAL A 184 2.16 8.39 34.56
N PRO A 185 1.45 7.64 35.42
CA PRO A 185 1.06 8.16 36.71
C PRO A 185 2.35 8.34 37.50
N SER A 186 2.75 9.60 37.73
CA SER A 186 3.76 9.94 38.72
C SER A 186 3.24 9.48 40.09
N ASP A 187 3.66 8.30 40.51
CA ASP A 187 3.53 7.84 41.89
C ASP A 187 4.36 8.81 42.77
N ASN A 188 3.67 9.76 43.38
CA ASN A 188 4.16 10.53 44.51
C ASN A 188 3.68 9.82 45.78
N HIS A 189 4.59 9.13 46.46
CA HIS A 189 4.50 8.86 47.89
C HIS A 189 5.89 8.82 48.53
#